data_AF-Q7VMK4-F1
#
_entry.id   AF-Q7VMK4-F1
#
_cell.length_a   1.000
_cell.length_b   1.000
_cell.length_c   1.000
_cell.angle_alpha   90.00
_cell.angle_beta   90.00
_cell.angle_gamma   90.00
#
_symmetry.space_group_name_H-M   'P 1'
#
loop_
_entity.id
_entity.type
_entity.pdbx_description
1 polymer ?
#
loop_
_entity_poly.entity_id
_entity_poly.type
_entity_poly.pdbx_seq_one_letter_code
_entity_poly.pdbx_strand_id
1 'polypeptide(L)'
;MDLLIGHLIENDTRADLSFIEKALGIQQAKAYYEKKLNKALSSRELSSELEKDGYIISHTLVAKMEKCISFLYPYIPNVLFNGLGHAPIDKLLAIRNNALTVWHNYRFDTEIQFDDIWQHSLSRCNEDNPFNIKDFQDNLINEMVDVLGDNTSYELLYHEIDLDEQRFKKLAQKQQEINASVDQSLQDIADFHHPLHSVVSMITPNINQSCTPRV
;
A
#
# COMPACT_ATOMS: atom_id res chain seq x y z
N MET A 1 3.14 7.33 -37.59
CA MET A 1 3.73 7.16 -36.25
C MET A 1 4.66 8.32 -36.03
N ASP A 2 4.49 9.07 -34.93
CA ASP A 2 5.40 10.16 -34.57
C ASP A 2 6.78 9.58 -34.23
N LEU A 3 7.87 10.23 -34.66
CA LEU A 3 9.24 9.73 -34.51
C LEU A 3 9.57 9.46 -33.03
N LEU A 4 9.05 10.27 -32.11
CA LEU A 4 9.21 10.11 -30.67
C LEU A 4 8.62 8.78 -30.16
N ILE A 5 7.39 8.47 -30.56
CA ILE A 5 6.69 7.25 -30.13
C ILE A 5 7.31 6.02 -30.81
N GLY A 6 7.75 6.16 -32.06
CA GLY A 6 8.51 5.12 -32.76
C GLY A 6 9.78 4.73 -32.02
N HIS A 7 10.58 5.73 -31.59
CA HIS A 7 11.77 5.47 -30.78
C HIS A 7 11.44 4.89 -29.40
N LEU A 8 10.36 5.34 -28.77
CA LEU A 8 9.92 4.78 -27.49
C LEU A 8 9.57 3.29 -27.60
N ILE A 9 8.81 2.91 -28.63
CA ILE A 9 8.46 1.51 -28.94
C ILE A 9 9.74 0.71 -29.24
N GLU A 10 10.60 1.22 -30.12
CA GLU A 10 11.82 0.54 -30.53
C GLU A 10 12.77 0.30 -29.33
N ASN A 11 12.90 1.27 -28.43
CA ASN A 11 13.75 1.12 -27.25
C ASN A 11 13.16 0.14 -26.23
N ASP A 12 11.85 0.17 -26.00
CA ASP A 12 11.21 -0.74 -25.06
C ASP A 12 11.29 -2.21 -25.53
N THR A 13 11.25 -2.44 -26.86
CA THR A 13 11.40 -3.80 -27.44
C THR A 13 12.80 -4.41 -27.28
N ARG A 14 13.85 -3.60 -27.05
CA ARG A 14 15.21 -4.08 -26.83
C ARG A 14 15.47 -4.59 -25.41
N ALA A 15 14.51 -4.37 -24.50
CA ALA A 15 14.48 -4.90 -23.12
C ALA A 15 15.68 -4.54 -22.22
N ASP A 16 16.50 -3.57 -22.61
CA ASP A 16 17.70 -3.13 -21.88
C ASP A 16 17.46 -1.89 -20.99
N LEU A 17 16.33 -1.20 -21.15
CA LEU A 17 16.02 -0.01 -20.36
C LEU A 17 15.64 -0.35 -18.91
N SER A 18 16.29 0.35 -17.98
CA SER A 18 15.89 0.44 -16.58
C SER A 18 14.48 1.05 -16.43
N PHE A 19 13.87 0.86 -15.25
CA PHE A 19 12.55 1.43 -14.96
C PHE A 19 12.51 2.94 -15.16
N ILE A 20 13.58 3.64 -14.73
CA ILE A 20 13.63 5.10 -14.81
C ILE A 20 13.79 5.59 -16.25
N GLU A 21 14.57 4.92 -17.08
CA GLU A 21 14.71 5.28 -18.50
C GLU A 21 13.37 5.19 -19.23
N LYS A 22 12.62 4.10 -18.99
CA LYS A 22 11.26 3.96 -19.52
C LYS A 22 10.33 5.06 -19.01
N ALA A 23 10.39 5.36 -17.72
CA ALA A 23 9.58 6.42 -17.11
C ALA A 23 9.86 7.79 -17.76
N LEU A 24 11.14 8.14 -17.97
CA LEU A 24 11.54 9.40 -18.61
C LEU A 24 11.08 9.46 -20.07
N GLY A 25 11.15 8.35 -20.82
CA GLY A 25 10.61 8.27 -22.18
C GLY A 25 9.09 8.52 -22.22
N ILE A 26 8.34 7.94 -21.28
CA ILE A 26 6.89 8.16 -21.15
C ILE A 26 6.59 9.61 -20.75
N GLN A 27 7.40 10.23 -19.90
CA GLN A 27 7.25 11.65 -19.55
C GLN A 27 7.49 12.58 -20.76
N GLN A 28 8.47 12.25 -21.61
CA GLN A 28 8.69 12.99 -22.87
C GLN A 28 7.50 12.83 -23.83
N ALA A 29 6.96 11.61 -23.96
CA ALA A 29 5.74 11.36 -24.74
C ALA A 29 4.55 12.16 -24.18
N LYS A 30 4.39 12.23 -22.85
CA LYS A 30 3.37 13.05 -22.19
C LYS A 30 3.49 14.51 -22.61
N ALA A 31 4.66 15.11 -22.47
CA ALA A 31 4.89 16.51 -22.83
C ALA A 31 4.58 16.78 -24.32
N TYR A 32 4.90 15.82 -25.19
CA TYR A 32 4.53 15.89 -26.61
C TYR A 32 3.01 15.91 -26.81
N TYR A 33 2.26 14.98 -26.21
CA TYR A 33 0.81 14.95 -26.37
C TYR A 33 0.12 16.15 -25.73
N GLU A 34 0.57 16.59 -24.56
CA GLU A 34 0.02 17.78 -23.90
C GLU A 34 0.18 19.04 -24.75
N LYS A 35 1.33 19.18 -25.42
CA LYS A 35 1.57 20.25 -26.39
C LYS A 35 0.68 20.13 -27.63
N LYS A 36 0.55 18.91 -28.18
CA LYS A 36 -0.26 18.63 -29.37
C LYS A 36 -1.76 18.88 -29.13
N LEU A 37 -2.26 18.51 -27.95
CA LEU A 37 -3.66 18.60 -27.56
C LEU A 37 -3.99 19.93 -26.84
N ASN A 38 -2.96 20.72 -26.49
CA ASN A 38 -3.06 21.94 -25.71
C ASN A 38 -3.85 21.74 -24.40
N LYS A 39 -3.59 20.64 -23.69
CA LYS A 39 -4.17 20.32 -22.38
C LYS A 39 -3.21 19.46 -21.56
N ALA A 40 -3.29 19.54 -20.24
CA ALA A 40 -2.64 18.57 -19.37
C ALA A 40 -3.33 17.20 -19.48
N LEU A 41 -2.56 16.13 -19.34
CA LEU A 41 -3.06 14.76 -19.39
C LEU A 41 -2.94 14.09 -18.02
N SER A 42 -4.03 13.46 -17.60
CA SER A 42 -3.99 12.45 -16.53
C SER A 42 -3.26 11.18 -17.01
N SER A 43 -2.80 10.34 -16.08
CA SER A 43 -2.16 9.06 -16.40
C SER A 43 -3.06 8.14 -17.23
N ARG A 44 -4.40 8.26 -17.08
CA ARG A 44 -5.39 7.52 -17.88
C ARG A 44 -5.45 8.02 -19.30
N GLU A 45 -5.55 9.34 -19.48
CA GLU A 45 -5.57 9.92 -20.82
C GLU A 45 -4.26 9.66 -21.56
N LEU A 46 -3.12 9.80 -20.89
CA LEU A 46 -1.82 9.47 -21.50
C LEU A 46 -1.74 8.00 -21.93
N SER A 47 -2.17 7.07 -21.07
CA SER A 47 -2.25 5.65 -21.41
C SER A 47 -3.11 5.41 -22.65
N SER A 48 -4.28 6.07 -22.76
CA SER A 48 -5.13 5.98 -23.95
C SER A 48 -4.53 6.63 -25.19
N GLU A 49 -3.83 7.75 -25.09
CA GLU A 49 -3.15 8.39 -26.24
C GLU A 49 -1.99 7.53 -26.76
N LEU A 50 -1.19 6.95 -25.85
CA LEU A 50 -0.11 6.02 -26.20
C LEU A 50 -0.65 4.76 -26.89
N GLU A 51 -1.76 4.20 -26.40
CA GLU A 51 -2.40 3.02 -26.97
C GLU A 51 -2.88 3.27 -28.41
N LYS A 52 -3.42 4.46 -28.71
CA LYS A 52 -3.82 4.85 -30.07
C LYS A 52 -2.64 4.84 -31.06
N ASP A 53 -1.44 5.12 -30.59
CA ASP A 53 -0.21 5.12 -31.39
C ASP A 53 0.55 3.76 -31.32
N GLY A 54 -0.05 2.74 -30.70
CA GLY A 54 0.45 1.38 -30.66
C GLY A 54 1.32 1.02 -29.44
N TYR A 55 1.43 1.90 -28.45
CA TYR A 55 2.17 1.65 -27.21
C TYR A 55 1.20 1.36 -26.05
N ILE A 56 1.00 0.07 -25.74
CA ILE A 56 0.05 -0.37 -24.70
C ILE A 56 0.74 -0.33 -23.34
N ILE A 57 0.27 0.56 -22.45
CA ILE A 57 0.74 0.66 -21.07
C ILE A 57 -0.43 0.94 -20.13
N SER A 58 -0.45 0.28 -18.96
CA SER A 58 -1.50 0.53 -17.97
C SER A 58 -1.35 1.92 -17.33
N HIS A 59 -2.46 2.62 -17.13
CA HIS A 59 -2.48 3.90 -16.41
C HIS A 59 -1.90 3.81 -14.99
N THR A 60 -2.01 2.65 -14.33
CA THR A 60 -1.41 2.39 -13.01
C THR A 60 0.11 2.42 -13.08
N LEU A 61 0.70 1.83 -14.12
CA LEU A 61 2.15 1.88 -14.33
C LEU A 61 2.62 3.29 -14.69
N VAL A 62 1.86 4.01 -15.53
CA VAL A 62 2.13 5.43 -15.83
C VAL A 62 2.13 6.26 -14.55
N ALA A 63 1.11 6.12 -13.70
CA ALA A 63 1.05 6.84 -12.42
C ALA A 63 2.22 6.49 -11.49
N LYS A 64 2.66 5.22 -11.47
CA LYS A 64 3.87 4.82 -10.73
C LYS A 64 5.12 5.47 -11.28
N MET A 65 5.29 5.52 -12.61
CA MET A 65 6.41 6.18 -13.28
C MET A 65 6.46 7.67 -12.94
N GLU A 66 5.31 8.37 -12.98
CA GLU A 66 5.21 9.79 -12.61
C GLU A 66 5.62 10.03 -11.15
N LYS A 67 5.19 9.17 -10.23
CA LYS A 67 5.61 9.24 -8.81
C LYS A 67 7.10 8.94 -8.63
N CYS A 68 7.64 7.97 -9.35
CA CYS A 68 9.08 7.66 -9.34
C CYS A 68 9.91 8.88 -9.78
N ILE A 69 9.51 9.52 -10.89
CA ILE A 69 10.18 10.72 -11.41
C ILE A 69 10.06 11.89 -10.43
N SER A 70 8.92 12.04 -9.76
CA SER A 70 8.69 13.20 -8.88
C SER A 70 9.37 13.04 -7.52
N PHE A 71 9.39 11.81 -6.97
CA PHE A 71 9.75 11.59 -5.57
C PHE A 71 11.05 10.82 -5.36
N LEU A 72 11.56 10.11 -6.38
CA LEU A 72 12.77 9.28 -6.25
C LEU A 72 13.89 9.80 -7.14
N TYR A 73 13.59 10.01 -8.42
CA TYR A 73 14.57 10.40 -9.43
C TYR A 73 15.44 11.61 -9.09
N PRO A 74 14.92 12.69 -8.47
CA PRO A 74 15.74 13.85 -8.15
C PRO A 74 16.81 13.57 -7.09
N TYR A 75 16.66 12.50 -6.31
CA TYR A 75 17.44 12.25 -5.10
C TYR A 75 18.30 10.97 -5.18
N ILE A 76 17.85 9.95 -5.91
CA ILE A 76 18.60 8.69 -6.11
C ILE A 76 18.77 8.31 -7.60
N PRO A 77 19.19 9.23 -8.48
CA PRO A 77 19.34 8.93 -9.91
C PRO A 77 20.29 7.77 -10.19
N ASN A 78 21.43 7.66 -9.50
CA ASN A 78 22.43 6.62 -9.75
C ASN A 78 21.87 5.23 -9.43
N VAL A 79 21.21 5.08 -8.28
CA VAL A 79 20.50 3.84 -7.91
C VAL A 79 19.49 3.43 -8.98
N LEU A 80 18.69 4.38 -9.46
CA LEU A 80 17.65 4.13 -10.45
C LEU A 80 18.22 3.69 -11.80
N PHE A 81 19.27 4.37 -12.28
CA PHE A 81 19.97 4.01 -13.52
C PHE A 81 20.79 2.71 -13.39
N ASN A 82 21.24 2.36 -12.18
CA ASN A 82 21.84 1.06 -11.88
C ASN A 82 20.82 -0.10 -11.87
N GLY A 83 19.56 0.15 -12.24
CA GLY A 83 18.56 -0.89 -12.47
C GLY A 83 17.66 -1.19 -11.27
N LEU A 84 17.40 -0.20 -10.40
CA LEU A 84 16.45 -0.36 -9.31
C LEU A 84 15.08 -0.82 -9.83
N GLY A 85 14.69 -2.04 -9.46
CA GLY A 85 13.51 -2.70 -10.01
C GLY A 85 12.17 -2.22 -9.42
N HIS A 86 11.09 -2.83 -9.90
CA HIS A 86 9.72 -2.46 -9.51
C HIS A 86 9.46 -2.60 -8.00
N ALA A 87 9.89 -3.70 -7.38
CA ALA A 87 9.56 -4.00 -5.99
C ALA A 87 10.18 -2.99 -5.00
N PRO A 88 11.48 -2.65 -5.10
CA PRO A 88 12.06 -1.56 -4.30
C PRO A 88 11.34 -0.22 -4.51
N ILE A 89 11.00 0.14 -5.75
CA ILE A 89 10.27 1.38 -6.05
C ILE A 89 8.89 1.39 -5.38
N ASP A 90 8.15 0.28 -5.43
CA ASP A 90 6.85 0.18 -4.75
C ASP A 90 7.00 0.34 -3.24
N LYS A 91 8.04 -0.26 -2.65
CA LYS A 91 8.34 -0.14 -1.22
C LYS A 91 8.70 1.31 -0.85
N LEU A 92 9.56 1.99 -1.63
CA LEU A 92 9.90 3.39 -1.39
C LEU A 92 8.68 4.32 -1.47
N LEU A 93 7.85 4.16 -2.51
CA LEU A 93 6.64 4.98 -2.66
C LEU A 93 5.63 4.76 -1.53
N ALA A 94 5.54 3.54 -1.01
CA ALA A 94 4.65 3.24 0.10
C ALA A 94 5.22 3.72 1.45
N ILE A 95 6.53 3.60 1.68
CA ILE A 95 7.23 4.23 2.81
C ILE A 95 6.97 5.75 2.81
N ARG A 96 7.12 6.41 1.65
CA ARG A 96 6.84 7.85 1.51
C ARG A 96 5.42 8.21 1.95
N ASN A 97 4.42 7.46 1.48
CA ASN A 97 3.02 7.75 1.81
C ASN A 97 2.73 7.55 3.30
N ASN A 98 3.30 6.51 3.90
CA ASN A 98 3.17 6.25 5.34
C ASN A 98 3.83 7.39 6.14
N ALA A 99 5.09 7.71 5.84
CA ALA A 99 5.84 8.77 6.50
C ALA A 99 5.17 10.14 6.35
N LEU A 100 4.60 10.45 5.17
CA LEU A 100 3.82 11.67 4.97
C LEU A 100 2.52 11.69 5.79
N THR A 101 1.88 10.54 6.00
CA THR A 101 0.69 10.42 6.86
C THR A 101 1.06 10.69 8.31
N VAL A 102 2.11 10.03 8.81
CA VAL A 102 2.69 10.29 10.13
C VAL A 102 3.02 11.76 10.30
N TRP A 103 3.73 12.35 9.33
CA TRP A 103 4.10 13.76 9.35
C TRP A 103 2.90 14.67 9.55
N HIS A 104 1.80 14.45 8.84
CA HIS A 104 0.59 15.26 9.03
C HIS A 104 -0.08 15.07 10.39
N ASN A 105 0.06 13.90 11.01
CA ASN A 105 -0.57 13.59 12.30
C ASN A 105 0.21 14.19 13.48
N TYR A 106 1.55 14.21 13.41
CA TYR A 106 2.40 14.57 14.55
C TYR A 106 3.12 15.92 14.39
N ARG A 107 3.13 16.53 13.19
CA ARG A 107 3.79 17.84 13.02
C ARG A 107 3.16 18.89 13.95
N PHE A 108 4.00 19.58 14.71
CA PHE A 108 3.62 20.72 15.52
C PHE A 108 4.66 21.82 15.37
N ASP A 109 4.21 23.02 15.02
CA ASP A 109 5.00 24.26 15.00
C ASP A 109 6.43 24.11 14.43
N THR A 110 6.53 23.59 13.20
CA THR A 110 7.81 23.43 12.49
C THR A 110 7.77 24.12 11.14
N GLU A 111 8.85 24.82 10.80
CA GLU A 111 9.05 25.43 9.46
C GLU A 111 9.52 24.40 8.43
N ILE A 112 10.11 23.29 8.89
CA ILE A 112 10.63 22.21 8.05
C ILE A 112 9.47 21.55 7.31
N GLN A 113 9.64 21.25 6.02
CA GLN A 113 8.66 20.48 5.25
C GLN A 113 9.06 19.01 5.20
N PHE A 114 8.07 18.13 5.07
CA PHE A 114 8.32 16.69 4.89
C PHE A 114 9.24 16.42 3.69
N ASP A 115 9.09 17.18 2.60
CA ASP A 115 9.88 16.97 1.40
C ASP A 115 11.37 17.27 1.63
N ASP A 116 11.73 18.16 2.58
CA ASP A 116 13.13 18.43 2.96
C ASP A 116 13.76 17.20 3.63
N ILE A 117 13.03 16.59 4.57
CA ILE A 117 13.44 15.36 5.27
C ILE A 117 13.55 14.21 4.27
N TRP A 118 12.52 14.03 3.44
CA TRP A 118 12.49 12.99 2.41
C TRP A 118 13.69 13.10 1.45
N GLN A 119 13.94 14.30 0.94
CA GLN A 119 15.07 14.57 0.06
C GLN A 119 16.40 14.24 0.74
N HIS A 120 16.62 14.74 1.95
CA HIS A 120 17.89 14.58 2.64
C HIS A 120 18.16 13.12 3.02
N SER A 121 17.16 12.40 3.53
CA SER A 121 17.29 10.97 3.85
C SER A 121 17.53 10.11 2.61
N LEU A 122 16.84 10.39 1.50
CA LEU A 122 16.96 9.59 0.28
C LEU A 122 18.27 9.86 -0.46
N SER A 123 18.73 11.13 -0.50
CA SER A 123 19.95 11.52 -1.21
C SER A 123 21.22 10.86 -0.66
N ARG A 124 21.22 10.50 0.63
CA ARG A 124 22.33 9.78 1.28
C ARG A 124 22.58 8.39 0.69
N CYS A 125 21.56 7.79 0.07
CA CYS A 125 21.59 6.45 -0.49
C CYS A 125 21.86 6.43 -2.00
N ASN A 126 22.16 7.57 -2.64
CA ASN A 126 22.29 7.62 -4.11
C ASN A 126 23.45 6.76 -4.65
N GLU A 127 24.51 6.57 -3.87
CA GLU A 127 25.66 5.76 -4.31
C GLU A 127 25.54 4.28 -3.89
N ASP A 128 24.43 3.87 -3.26
CA ASP A 128 24.28 2.52 -2.76
C ASP A 128 24.16 1.50 -3.91
N ASN A 129 25.01 0.47 -3.85
CA ASN A 129 24.98 -0.65 -4.80
C ASN A 129 25.45 -1.95 -4.14
N PRO A 130 24.53 -2.87 -3.74
CA PRO A 130 23.07 -2.79 -3.93
C PRO A 130 22.39 -1.77 -3.00
N PHE A 131 21.26 -1.21 -3.44
CA PHE A 131 20.44 -0.32 -2.62
C PHE A 131 19.82 -1.04 -1.43
N ASN A 132 20.01 -0.48 -0.23
CA ASN A 132 19.44 -1.03 0.99
C ASN A 132 18.27 -0.17 1.50
N ILE A 133 17.07 -0.70 1.32
CA ILE A 133 15.82 -0.05 1.77
C ILE A 133 15.81 0.17 3.28
N LYS A 134 16.40 -0.74 4.07
CA LYS A 134 16.40 -0.62 5.54
C LYS A 134 17.26 0.55 5.98
N ASP A 135 18.44 0.70 5.41
CA ASP A 135 19.35 1.81 5.73
C ASP A 135 18.69 3.16 5.38
N PHE A 136 18.02 3.24 4.21
CA PHE A 136 17.19 4.40 3.87
C PHE A 136 16.08 4.65 4.90
N GLN A 137 15.33 3.61 5.27
CA GLN A 137 14.22 3.73 6.21
C GLN A 137 14.68 4.19 7.60
N ASP A 138 15.81 3.66 8.08
CA ASP A 138 16.40 4.05 9.35
C ASP A 138 16.84 5.53 9.31
N ASN A 139 17.47 5.98 8.21
CA ASN A 139 17.81 7.39 8.01
C ASN A 139 16.56 8.28 8.07
N LEU A 140 15.49 7.92 7.35
CA LEU A 140 14.24 8.66 7.34
C LEU A 140 13.61 8.75 8.73
N ILE A 141 13.54 7.63 9.45
CA ILE A 141 12.96 7.59 10.79
C ILE A 141 13.75 8.48 11.75
N ASN A 142 15.09 8.37 11.74
CA ASN A 142 15.94 9.19 12.61
C ASN A 142 15.73 10.69 12.36
N GLU A 143 15.70 11.12 11.10
CA GLU A 143 15.44 12.54 10.79
C GLU A 143 14.03 12.99 11.20
N MET A 144 13.03 12.12 11.04
CA MET A 144 11.67 12.42 11.51
C MET A 144 11.60 12.51 13.03
N VAL A 145 12.30 11.65 13.79
CA VAL A 145 12.39 11.76 15.26
C VAL A 145 13.04 13.08 15.66
N ASP A 146 14.15 13.44 15.03
CA ASP A 146 14.87 14.69 15.32
C ASP A 146 14.00 15.93 15.12
N VAL A 147 13.12 15.92 14.11
CA VAL A 147 12.25 17.06 13.77
C VAL A 147 10.94 17.06 14.56
N LEU A 148 10.32 15.89 14.77
CA LEU A 148 9.04 15.79 15.49
C LEU A 148 9.21 15.86 17.03
N GLY A 149 10.44 15.58 17.51
CA GLY A 149 10.82 15.70 18.91
C GLY A 149 10.01 14.79 19.83
N ASP A 150 9.69 15.29 21.03
CA ASP A 150 9.02 14.55 22.10
C ASP A 150 7.63 13.98 21.74
N ASN A 151 7.06 14.39 20.60
CA ASN A 151 5.77 13.88 20.13
C ASN A 151 5.87 12.48 19.52
N THR A 152 7.09 11.98 19.27
CA THR A 152 7.26 10.73 18.54
C THR A 152 8.54 10.00 18.95
N SER A 153 8.54 8.67 18.92
CA SER A 153 9.73 7.84 19.17
C SER A 153 10.12 7.05 17.91
N TYR A 154 11.37 6.58 17.87
CA TYR A 154 11.85 5.72 16.79
C TYR A 154 10.96 4.48 16.63
N GLU A 155 10.63 3.80 17.72
CA GLU A 155 9.83 2.58 17.70
C GLU A 155 8.42 2.83 17.12
N LEU A 156 7.78 3.93 17.55
CA LEU A 156 6.47 4.32 17.03
C LEU A 156 6.53 4.56 15.51
N LEU A 157 7.51 5.34 15.07
CA LEU A 157 7.70 5.64 13.66
C LEU A 157 8.04 4.41 12.83
N TYR A 158 8.90 3.53 13.35
CA TYR A 158 9.22 2.27 12.70
C TYR A 158 7.96 1.46 12.45
N HIS A 159 7.10 1.31 13.45
CA HIS A 159 5.84 0.57 13.34
C HIS A 159 4.82 1.21 12.38
N GLU A 160 4.80 2.54 12.29
CA GLU A 160 3.87 3.27 11.41
C GLU A 160 4.38 3.37 9.97
N ILE A 161 5.69 3.42 9.75
CA ILE A 161 6.29 3.59 8.43
C ILE A 161 6.57 2.23 7.77
N ASP A 162 6.93 1.20 8.55
CA ASP A 162 7.26 -0.13 8.02
C ASP A 162 6.07 -0.83 7.38
N LEU A 163 6.22 -1.12 6.08
CA LEU A 163 5.24 -1.83 5.29
C LEU A 163 5.11 -3.30 5.67
N ASP A 164 6.20 -3.94 6.10
CA ASP A 164 6.18 -5.37 6.42
C ASP A 164 5.37 -5.60 7.68
N GLU A 165 5.49 -4.71 8.66
CA GLU A 165 4.68 -4.74 9.86
C GLU A 165 3.22 -4.30 9.63
N GLN A 166 2.98 -3.26 8.82
CA GLN A 166 1.60 -2.91 8.46
C GLN A 166 0.89 -4.02 7.68
N ARG A 167 1.59 -4.69 6.76
CA ARG A 167 1.07 -5.87 6.06
C ARG A 167 0.79 -6.99 7.04
N PHE A 168 1.73 -7.29 7.93
CA PHE A 168 1.54 -8.29 8.96
C PHE A 168 0.31 -7.98 9.84
N LYS A 169 0.14 -6.74 10.31
CA LYS A 169 -1.04 -6.28 11.06
C LYS A 169 -2.34 -6.49 10.28
N LYS A 170 -2.36 -6.10 9.00
CA LYS A 170 -3.54 -6.30 8.12
C LYS A 170 -3.84 -7.79 7.89
N LEU A 171 -2.82 -8.62 7.68
CA LEU A 171 -3.01 -10.07 7.55
C LEU A 171 -3.53 -10.69 8.85
N ALA A 172 -2.98 -10.28 10.00
CA ALA A 172 -3.43 -10.76 11.32
C ALA A 172 -4.88 -10.35 11.60
N GLN A 173 -5.25 -9.10 11.31
CA GLN A 173 -6.62 -8.62 11.44
C GLN A 173 -7.58 -9.39 10.52
N LYS A 174 -7.20 -9.59 9.25
CA LYS A 174 -8.01 -10.38 8.31
C LYS A 174 -8.18 -11.83 8.76
N GLN A 175 -7.14 -12.43 9.35
CA GLN A 175 -7.24 -13.78 9.92
C GLN A 175 -8.22 -13.82 11.11
N GLN A 176 -8.20 -12.80 11.97
CA GLN A 176 -9.15 -12.68 13.08
C GLN A 176 -10.58 -12.52 12.58
N GLU A 177 -10.83 -11.70 11.56
CA GLU A 177 -12.15 -11.52 10.95
C GLU A 177 -12.67 -12.83 10.32
N ILE A 178 -11.80 -13.58 9.64
CA ILE A 178 -12.14 -14.90 9.10
C ILE A 178 -12.51 -15.87 10.23
N ASN A 179 -11.71 -15.93 11.29
CA ASN A 179 -11.97 -16.82 12.43
C ASN A 179 -13.31 -16.48 13.09
N ALA A 180 -13.59 -15.20 13.33
CA ALA A 180 -14.86 -14.75 13.90
C ALA A 180 -16.06 -15.11 13.00
N SER A 181 -15.92 -15.00 11.68
CA SER A 181 -16.95 -15.39 10.72
C SER A 181 -17.20 -16.91 10.72
N VAL A 182 -16.15 -17.71 10.89
CA VAL A 182 -16.26 -19.18 11.00
C VAL A 182 -16.96 -19.57 12.29
N ASP A 183 -16.57 -18.97 13.42
CA ASP A 183 -17.18 -19.22 14.73
C ASP A 183 -18.68 -18.86 14.71
N GLN A 184 -19.04 -17.73 14.10
CA GLN A 184 -20.44 -17.34 13.94
C GLN A 184 -21.21 -18.36 13.09
N SER A 185 -20.62 -18.84 12.00
CA SER A 185 -21.27 -19.84 11.13
C SER A 185 -21.46 -21.18 11.85
N LEU A 186 -20.52 -21.59 12.69
CA LEU A 186 -20.64 -22.79 13.53
C LEU A 186 -21.74 -22.64 14.58
N GLN A 187 -21.87 -21.45 15.17
CA GLN A 187 -22.94 -21.13 16.12
C GLN A 187 -24.31 -21.19 15.44
N ASP A 188 -24.46 -20.58 14.26
CA ASP A 188 -25.71 -20.61 13.49
C ASP A 188 -26.13 -22.05 13.14
N ILE A 189 -25.17 -22.92 12.80
CA ILE A 189 -25.43 -24.36 12.55
C ILE A 189 -25.87 -25.07 13.84
N ALA A 190 -25.22 -24.81 14.96
CA ALA A 190 -25.57 -25.41 16.25
C ALA A 190 -26.98 -25.02 16.70
N ASP A 191 -27.35 -23.75 16.52
CA ASP A 191 -28.67 -23.22 16.83
C ASP A 191 -29.75 -23.80 15.91
N PHE A 192 -29.43 -24.08 14.64
CA PHE A 192 -30.32 -24.74 13.70
C PHE A 192 -30.62 -26.20 14.05
N HIS A 193 -29.71 -26.88 14.77
CA HIS A 193 -29.86 -28.27 15.20
C HIS A 193 -30.53 -28.45 16.57
N HIS A 194 -30.98 -27.38 17.24
CA HIS A 194 -31.74 -27.49 18.50
C HIS A 194 -33.23 -27.76 18.21
N PRO A 195 -33.79 -28.96 18.50
CA PRO A 195 -35.21 -29.21 18.30
C PRO A 195 -36.03 -28.47 19.36
N LEU A 196 -37.11 -27.80 18.95
CA LEU A 196 -38.18 -27.34 19.83
C LEU A 196 -38.77 -28.54 20.60
N HIS A 197 -38.27 -28.80 21.81
CA HIS A 197 -38.89 -29.76 22.72
C HIS A 197 -39.43 -29.04 23.96
N SER A 198 -40.54 -28.34 23.80
CA SER A 198 -41.35 -27.91 24.94
C SER A 198 -42.80 -27.62 24.57
N VAL A 199 -43.64 -28.64 24.36
CA VAL A 199 -45.02 -28.66 24.89
C VAL A 199 -45.50 -30.12 25.05
N VAL A 200 -45.16 -30.78 26.16
CA VAL A 200 -46.00 -31.86 26.70
C VAL A 200 -46.01 -31.72 28.21
N SER A 201 -47.04 -31.07 28.75
CA SER A 201 -47.63 -31.46 30.02
C SER A 201 -48.96 -30.75 30.23
N MET A 202 -50.06 -31.49 30.16
CA MET A 202 -51.17 -31.44 31.10
C MET A 202 -52.24 -32.41 30.60
N ILE A 203 -52.35 -33.56 31.28
CA ILE A 203 -53.57 -34.28 31.69
C ILE A 203 -53.09 -35.60 32.30
N THR A 204 -53.12 -35.72 33.62
CA THR A 204 -53.12 -37.01 34.32
C THR A 204 -54.40 -37.09 35.17
N PRO A 205 -55.22 -38.14 35.05
CA PRO A 205 -56.32 -38.35 35.97
C PRO A 205 -55.86 -39.09 37.23
N ASN A 206 -56.48 -38.66 38.31
CA ASN A 206 -56.37 -39.04 39.70
C ASN A 206 -56.74 -40.52 39.95
N ILE A 207 -55.90 -41.29 40.67
CA ILE A 207 -56.29 -42.57 41.28
C ILE A 207 -55.81 -42.60 42.75
N ASN A 208 -56.79 -42.64 43.63
CA ASN A 208 -56.72 -42.81 45.08
C ASN A 208 -56.13 -44.17 45.50
N GLN A 209 -55.47 -44.19 46.66
CA GLN A 209 -55.63 -45.12 47.82
C GLN A 209 -54.28 -45.21 48.59
N SER A 210 -54.10 -44.42 49.65
CA SER A 210 -54.50 -44.64 51.07
C SER A 210 -53.45 -45.41 51.89
N CYS A 211 -52.78 -44.68 52.80
CA CYS A 211 -51.94 -45.19 53.88
C CYS A 211 -52.74 -46.05 54.89
N THR A 212 -52.02 -46.98 55.49
CA THR A 212 -52.36 -47.88 56.61
C THR A 212 -52.73 -47.13 57.90
N PRO A 213 -53.16 -47.84 58.98
CA PRO A 213 -52.21 -47.91 60.10
C PRO A 213 -52.26 -49.15 61.04
N ARG A 214 -51.05 -49.54 61.50
CA ARG A 214 -50.63 -49.91 62.87
C ARG A 214 -51.19 -51.19 63.54
N VAL A 215 -50.32 -52.19 63.74
CA VAL A 215 -49.56 -52.53 64.98
C VAL A 215 -48.26 -53.21 64.58
#